data_AF-A0A2I0V151-F1
#
_entry.id   AF-A0A2I0V151-F1
#
_cell.length_a   1.000
_cell.length_b   1.000
_cell.length_c   1.000
_cell.angle_alpha   90.00
_cell.angle_beta   90.00
_cell.angle_gamma   90.00
#
_symmetry.space_group_name_H-M   'P 1'
#
loop_
_entity.id
_entity.type
_entity.pdbx_description
1 polymer ?
#
loop_
_entity_poly.entity_id
_entity_poly.type
_entity_poly.pdbx_seq_one_letter_code
_entity_poly.pdbx_strand_id
1 'polypeptide(L)'
;MSNDILRVVDLDKENRGRRKKRGIVVIFLLMVVSGSLLYLWCNRDVDFEAYKTEVGKTASNSLGRLTLNEVIIDDNQILLNATFEPVKAFTPKHQIFFFPQILVNGKDYMVRNGGQSIVQSKNVYTIYNSIKMDDFPSDEDLALAIRYKDWNVETPIDKPWEFQVEASQEQLQEDRKIFVINKKVNHVNQQEITIDKVVSTPISTTIYFHADQSIVNDAVYFKIQSKAGQSWNFATPYPLNKEGTKWGSRVDALYLTEKKYTLIPVKKDGSKVADGIKIKKE
;
A
#
# COMPACT_ATOMS: atom_id res chain seq x y z
N MET A 1 -15.43 -25.95 -7.39
CA MET A 1 -14.36 -26.91 -7.75
C MET A 1 -13.71 -26.43 -9.04
N SER A 2 -12.49 -25.92 -8.95
CA SER A 2 -11.34 -26.36 -9.75
C SER A 2 -10.17 -25.46 -9.36
N ASN A 3 -9.15 -26.10 -8.79
CA ASN A 3 -7.87 -25.51 -8.45
C ASN A 3 -7.04 -25.39 -9.73
N ASP A 4 -6.44 -24.23 -9.97
CA ASP A 4 -5.26 -24.15 -10.85
C ASP A 4 -4.04 -23.82 -10.01
N ILE A 5 -3.34 -24.90 -9.67
CA ILE A 5 -2.02 -24.95 -9.08
C ILE A 5 -1.04 -24.66 -10.22
N LEU A 6 -0.35 -23.52 -10.13
CA LEU A 6 0.78 -23.22 -11.00
C LEU A 6 1.95 -24.15 -10.63
N ARG A 7 2.24 -25.06 -11.56
CA ARG A 7 3.40 -25.95 -11.59
C ARG A 7 4.70 -25.14 -11.53
N VAL A 8 5.54 -25.42 -10.55
CA VAL A 8 6.97 -25.12 -10.60
C VAL A 8 7.65 -26.26 -11.36
N VAL A 9 8.38 -25.90 -12.42
CA VAL A 9 9.21 -26.82 -13.20
C VAL A 9 10.45 -27.15 -12.38
N ASP A 10 10.59 -28.43 -12.06
CA ASP A 10 11.75 -29.04 -11.41
C ASP A 10 12.87 -29.15 -12.45
N LEU A 11 13.93 -28.35 -12.31
CA LEU A 11 15.16 -28.46 -13.09
C LEU A 11 16.25 -29.00 -12.18
N ASP A 12 16.23 -30.31 -11.93
CA ASP A 12 17.44 -31.03 -11.57
C ASP A 12 17.32 -32.50 -11.93
N LYS A 13 17.93 -32.88 -13.07
CA LYS A 13 18.40 -34.24 -13.30
C LYS A 13 19.64 -34.24 -14.21
N GLU A 14 20.75 -34.56 -13.55
CA GLU A 14 21.90 -35.33 -14.01
C GLU A 14 22.51 -35.01 -15.39
N ASN A 15 23.76 -34.53 -15.35
CA ASN A 15 24.80 -35.18 -16.14
C ASN A 15 26.18 -35.07 -15.47
N ARG A 16 26.77 -36.23 -15.17
CA ARG A 16 28.14 -36.41 -14.67
C ARG A 16 29.15 -36.22 -15.80
N GLY A 17 30.24 -35.46 -15.57
CA GLY A 17 31.39 -35.47 -16.48
C GLY A 17 32.51 -34.45 -16.22
N ARG A 18 33.50 -34.83 -15.41
CA ARG A 18 34.94 -34.42 -15.38
C ARG A 18 35.41 -33.01 -15.85
N ARG A 19 36.03 -32.31 -14.89
CA ARG A 19 37.27 -31.48 -14.92
C ARG A 19 37.40 -30.36 -15.98
N LYS A 20 37.48 -29.11 -15.48
CA LYS A 20 38.72 -28.29 -15.48
C LYS A 20 38.54 -27.03 -14.63
N LYS A 21 39.58 -26.72 -13.84
CA LYS A 21 39.73 -25.50 -13.04
C LYS A 21 39.67 -24.27 -13.94
N ARG A 22 38.80 -23.32 -13.62
CA ARG A 22 39.00 -21.88 -13.83
C ARG A 22 38.45 -21.18 -12.59
N GLY A 23 39.35 -20.54 -11.84
CA GLY A 23 38.97 -19.72 -10.70
C GLY A 23 38.14 -18.54 -11.18
N ILE A 24 36.94 -18.41 -10.64
CA ILE A 24 36.15 -17.19 -10.75
C ILE A 24 36.42 -16.44 -9.46
N VAL A 25 37.16 -15.35 -9.58
CA VAL A 25 37.20 -14.30 -8.55
C VAL A 25 35.85 -13.60 -8.63
N VAL A 26 34.96 -13.88 -7.68
CA VAL A 26 33.74 -13.08 -7.51
C VAL A 26 34.13 -11.89 -6.66
N ILE A 27 34.24 -10.74 -7.32
CA ILE A 27 34.35 -9.44 -6.65
C ILE A 27 32.98 -9.19 -6.00
N PHE A 28 32.92 -9.29 -4.66
CA PHE A 28 31.80 -8.76 -3.88
C PHE A 28 31.89 -7.24 -3.91
N LEU A 29 31.25 -6.63 -4.91
CA LEU A 29 30.97 -5.20 -4.88
C LEU A 29 29.78 -5.00 -3.95
N LEU A 30 30.10 -4.68 -2.69
CA LEU A 30 29.18 -4.10 -1.71
C LEU A 30 28.66 -2.77 -2.27
N MET A 31 27.60 -2.83 -3.07
CA MET A 31 26.70 -1.70 -3.23
C MET A 31 25.54 -1.92 -2.27
N VAL A 32 25.59 -1.23 -1.13
CA VAL A 32 24.37 -0.92 -0.37
C VAL A 32 23.59 0.04 -1.25
N VAL A 33 22.81 -0.52 -2.18
CA VAL A 33 21.85 0.26 -2.96
C VAL A 33 20.68 0.53 -2.03
N SER A 34 20.63 1.76 -1.52
CA SER A 34 19.45 2.40 -0.95
C SER A 34 18.36 2.46 -2.02
N GLY A 35 17.71 1.32 -2.27
CA GLY A 35 16.66 1.14 -3.28
C GLY A 35 15.51 0.31 -2.75
N SER A 36 15.18 0.47 -1.45
CA SER A 36 14.28 -0.42 -0.72
C SER A 36 12.81 0.01 -0.71
N LEU A 37 12.30 0.76 -1.69
CA LEU A 37 10.85 1.05 -1.83
C LEU A 37 10.19 0.47 -3.10
N LEU A 38 10.96 0.10 -4.13
CA LEU A 38 10.45 0.13 -5.51
C LEU A 38 10.27 -1.22 -6.23
N TYR A 39 10.60 -2.36 -5.61
CA TYR A 39 10.63 -3.63 -6.36
C TYR A 39 9.23 -4.15 -6.82
N LEU A 40 8.14 -3.61 -6.27
CA LEU A 40 6.78 -3.93 -6.73
C LEU A 40 6.24 -2.94 -7.78
N TRP A 41 6.93 -1.82 -8.03
CA TRP A 41 6.44 -0.68 -8.83
C TRP A 41 7.27 -0.46 -10.10
N CYS A 42 7.97 -1.51 -10.58
CA CYS A 42 8.90 -1.50 -11.73
C CYS A 42 8.30 -1.19 -13.11
N ASN A 43 7.23 -0.42 -13.22
CA ASN A 43 6.67 -0.05 -14.53
C ASN A 43 6.30 1.43 -14.70
N ARG A 44 6.62 2.31 -13.74
CA ARG A 44 6.42 3.76 -13.88
C ARG A 44 7.54 4.55 -13.19
N ASP A 45 8.03 5.58 -13.87
CA ASP A 45 8.96 6.59 -13.36
C ASP A 45 8.28 7.48 -12.30
N VAL A 46 7.85 6.89 -11.19
CA VAL A 46 7.42 7.67 -10.02
C VAL A 46 8.64 7.83 -9.13
N ASP A 47 9.13 9.06 -9.03
CA ASP A 47 10.18 9.43 -8.08
C ASP A 47 9.55 9.54 -6.69
N PHE A 48 9.89 8.61 -5.79
CA PHE A 48 9.42 8.62 -4.40
C PHE A 48 10.30 9.45 -3.48
N GLU A 49 11.49 9.84 -3.93
CA GLU A 49 12.49 10.46 -3.06
C GLU A 49 12.00 11.80 -2.53
N ALA A 50 11.26 12.56 -3.34
CA ALA A 50 10.67 13.84 -2.94
C ALA A 50 9.54 13.72 -1.91
N TYR A 51 8.98 12.52 -1.71
CA TYR A 51 7.75 12.33 -0.93
C TYR A 51 7.95 11.45 0.31
N LYS A 52 9.17 10.95 0.53
CA LYS A 52 9.49 10.07 1.65
C LYS A 52 10.18 10.84 2.76
N THR A 53 9.84 10.47 3.99
CA THR A 53 10.63 10.78 5.17
C THR A 53 11.61 9.63 5.40
N GLU A 54 12.90 9.90 5.28
CA GLU A 54 13.94 8.95 5.68
C GLU A 54 14.04 8.86 7.21
N VAL A 55 14.01 7.63 7.73
CA VAL A 55 14.03 7.36 9.17
C VAL A 55 15.33 6.66 9.58
N GLY A 56 15.61 5.50 8.98
CA GLY A 56 16.83 4.71 9.25
C GLY A 56 17.05 4.30 10.71
N LYS A 57 15.99 4.27 11.55
CA LYS A 57 16.10 3.95 12.98
C LYS A 57 15.88 2.47 13.23
N THR A 58 16.70 1.88 14.10
CA THR A 58 16.59 0.46 14.48
C THR A 58 16.13 0.30 15.93
N ALA A 59 15.19 -0.60 16.15
CA ALA A 59 14.83 -1.15 17.46
C ALA A 59 15.14 -2.66 17.50
N SER A 60 15.37 -3.21 18.69
CA SER A 60 15.71 -4.63 18.88
C SER A 60 14.92 -5.25 20.03
N ASN A 61 14.55 -6.51 19.88
CA ASN A 61 13.96 -7.33 20.94
C ASN A 61 14.39 -8.79 20.78
N SER A 62 13.70 -9.72 21.46
CA SER A 62 13.99 -11.16 21.42
C SER A 62 13.79 -11.80 20.05
N LEU A 63 12.99 -11.20 19.16
CA LEU A 63 12.74 -11.71 17.81
C LEU A 63 13.79 -11.27 16.80
N GLY A 64 14.43 -10.12 17.02
CA GLY A 64 15.46 -9.58 16.12
C GLY A 64 15.52 -8.07 16.10
N ARG A 65 16.15 -7.56 15.05
CA ARG A 65 16.25 -6.12 14.75
C ARG A 65 15.18 -5.75 13.73
N LEU A 66 14.47 -4.66 13.99
CA LEU A 66 13.60 -4.02 13.02
C LEU A 66 14.12 -2.61 12.77
N THR A 67 14.48 -2.31 11.53
CA THR A 67 14.87 -0.97 11.09
C THR A 67 13.74 -0.36 10.31
N LEU A 68 13.13 0.71 10.84
CA LEU A 68 12.19 1.52 10.07
C LEU A 68 13.01 2.40 9.12
N ASN A 69 12.89 2.14 7.82
CA ASN A 69 13.70 2.79 6.80
C ASN A 69 13.05 4.11 6.39
N GLU A 70 11.80 4.05 5.95
CA GLU A 70 11.11 5.15 5.28
C GLU A 70 9.63 5.19 5.64
N VAL A 71 9.07 6.40 5.66
CA VAL A 71 7.65 6.67 5.86
C VAL A 71 7.16 7.58 4.73
N ILE A 72 6.00 7.27 4.16
CA ILE A 72 5.30 8.14 3.21
C ILE A 72 3.87 8.32 3.73
N ILE A 73 3.39 9.57 3.71
CA ILE A 73 2.01 9.91 4.05
C ILE A 73 1.30 10.30 2.76
N ASP A 74 0.48 9.39 2.22
CA ASP A 74 -0.22 9.57 0.96
C ASP A 74 -1.73 9.65 1.17
N ASP A 75 -2.21 10.89 1.33
CA ASP A 75 -3.62 11.23 1.55
C ASP A 75 -4.17 10.56 2.82
N ASN A 76 -5.02 9.54 2.71
CA ASN A 76 -5.56 8.82 3.86
C ASN A 76 -4.75 7.58 4.27
N GLN A 77 -3.53 7.43 3.74
CA GLN A 77 -2.75 6.20 3.91
C GLN A 77 -1.31 6.49 4.32
N ILE A 78 -0.84 5.80 5.36
CA ILE A 78 0.58 5.77 5.73
C ILE A 78 1.21 4.52 5.12
N LEU A 79 2.27 4.71 4.35
CA LEU A 79 3.10 3.64 3.81
C LEU A 79 4.38 3.55 4.65
N LEU A 80 4.70 2.35 5.12
CA LEU A 80 5.93 2.10 5.87
C LEU A 80 6.79 1.08 5.13
N ASN A 81 8.09 1.33 5.14
CA ASN A 81 9.11 0.39 4.72
C ASN A 81 10.07 0.10 5.86
N ALA A 82 10.24 -1.16 6.20
CA ALA A 82 11.16 -1.59 7.25
C ALA A 82 11.97 -2.82 6.84
N THR A 83 13.13 -3.01 7.47
CA THR A 83 13.97 -4.20 7.32
C THR A 83 13.95 -4.98 8.62
N PHE A 84 13.57 -6.25 8.55
CA PHE A 84 13.57 -7.18 9.65
C PHE A 84 14.72 -8.19 9.52
N GLU A 85 15.58 -8.22 10.54
CA GLU A 85 16.69 -9.14 10.68
C GLU A 85 16.45 -10.02 11.92
N PRO A 86 15.85 -11.22 11.74
CA PRO A 86 15.59 -12.12 12.86
C PRO A 86 16.86 -12.67 13.52
N VAL A 87 16.74 -12.99 14.81
CA VAL A 87 17.73 -13.83 15.49
C VAL A 87 17.79 -15.22 14.84
N LYS A 88 18.95 -15.89 14.89
CA LYS A 88 19.15 -17.22 14.25
C LYS A 88 18.12 -18.28 14.69
N ALA A 89 17.62 -18.18 15.92
CA ALA A 89 16.65 -19.12 16.47
C ALA A 89 15.21 -18.87 15.97
N PHE A 90 14.94 -17.72 15.37
CA PHE A 90 13.62 -17.40 14.85
C PHE A 90 13.41 -18.09 13.49
N THR A 91 12.57 -19.12 13.50
CA THR A 91 12.20 -19.91 12.32
C THR A 91 10.70 -19.76 12.09
N PRO A 92 10.27 -18.81 11.23
CA PRO A 92 8.86 -18.60 11.00
C PRO A 92 8.26 -19.81 10.27
N LYS A 93 7.23 -20.44 10.85
CA LYS A 93 6.50 -21.57 10.21
C LYS A 93 5.60 -21.11 9.06
N HIS A 94 5.25 -19.82 9.05
CA HIS A 94 4.37 -19.18 8.09
C HIS A 94 4.97 -17.86 7.63
N GLN A 95 4.35 -17.22 6.63
CA GLN A 95 4.76 -15.88 6.20
C GLN A 95 4.65 -14.89 7.36
N ILE A 96 5.67 -14.05 7.51
CA ILE A 96 5.72 -13.02 8.53
C ILE A 96 4.79 -11.88 8.10
N PHE A 97 3.90 -11.46 8.99
CA PHE A 97 3.10 -10.25 8.80
C PHE A 97 3.17 -9.43 10.08
N PHE A 98 3.88 -8.31 10.04
CA PHE A 98 3.87 -7.36 11.14
C PHE A 98 2.81 -6.30 10.87
N PHE A 99 1.92 -6.08 11.84
CA PHE A 99 0.86 -5.09 11.74
C PHE A 99 1.10 -4.00 12.79
N PRO A 100 1.66 -2.84 12.40
CA PRO A 100 1.96 -1.78 13.35
C PRO A 100 0.68 -1.10 13.86
N GLN A 101 0.64 -0.74 15.13
CA GLN A 101 -0.23 0.30 15.63
C GLN A 101 0.43 1.66 15.38
N ILE A 102 -0.34 2.66 14.98
CA ILE A 102 0.17 4.02 14.71
C ILE A 102 -0.75 5.02 15.41
N LEU A 103 -0.15 5.90 16.20
CA LEU A 103 -0.80 7.12 16.65
C LEU A 103 -0.23 8.29 15.85
N VAL A 104 -1.11 9.17 15.40
CA VAL A 104 -0.80 10.38 14.64
C VAL A 104 -1.17 11.56 15.52
N ASN A 105 -0.21 12.42 15.84
CA ASN A 105 -0.38 13.52 16.78
C ASN A 105 -1.04 13.06 18.09
N GLY A 106 -0.69 11.85 18.55
CA GLY A 106 -1.21 11.23 19.77
C GLY A 106 -2.58 10.55 19.65
N LYS A 107 -3.24 10.55 18.48
CA LYS A 107 -4.57 9.95 18.26
C LYS A 107 -4.53 8.77 17.29
N ASP A 108 -5.38 7.77 17.55
CA ASP A 108 -5.57 6.62 16.66
C ASP A 108 -6.62 6.94 15.59
N TYR A 109 -6.20 6.87 14.32
CA TYR A 109 -7.04 7.07 13.15
C TYR A 109 -7.18 5.79 12.31
N MET A 110 -6.56 4.68 12.74
CA MET A 110 -6.45 3.49 11.92
C MET A 110 -7.80 2.80 11.72
N VAL A 111 -8.11 2.52 10.46
CA VAL A 111 -9.29 1.70 10.09
C VAL A 111 -8.90 0.35 9.52
N ARG A 112 -7.75 0.27 8.86
CA ARG A 112 -7.27 -0.99 8.28
C ARG A 112 -5.76 -0.99 8.16
N ASN A 113 -5.17 -2.11 8.53
CA ASN A 113 -3.74 -2.35 8.41
C ASN A 113 -3.49 -3.47 7.40
N GLY A 114 -2.69 -3.19 6.37
CA GLY A 114 -2.15 -4.17 5.44
C GLY A 114 -0.65 -4.35 5.68
N GLY A 115 -0.16 -5.57 5.54
CA GLY A 115 1.25 -5.89 5.69
C GLY A 115 1.70 -6.96 4.71
N GLN A 116 2.94 -6.88 4.26
CA GLN A 116 3.59 -7.91 3.46
C GLN A 116 5.06 -8.02 3.88
N SER A 117 5.59 -9.24 3.87
CA SER A 117 7.03 -9.48 4.01
C SER A 117 7.60 -10.10 2.74
N ILE A 118 8.74 -9.59 2.30
CA ILE A 118 9.49 -10.05 1.12
C ILE A 118 10.89 -10.46 1.57
N VAL A 119 11.33 -11.67 1.19
CA VAL A 119 12.68 -12.14 1.49
C VAL A 119 13.67 -11.41 0.59
N GLN A 120 14.63 -10.70 1.19
CA GLN A 120 15.72 -10.03 0.47
C GLN A 120 16.95 -10.93 0.35
N SER A 121 17.28 -11.62 1.44
CA SER A 121 18.38 -12.58 1.49
C SER A 121 18.14 -13.59 2.62
N LYS A 122 19.13 -14.45 2.90
CA LYS A 122 19.03 -15.42 4.00
C LYS A 122 18.82 -14.65 5.31
N ASN A 123 17.63 -14.81 5.89
CA ASN A 123 17.21 -14.20 7.15
C ASN A 123 17.21 -12.66 7.14
N VAL A 124 16.91 -12.03 6.01
CA VAL A 124 16.64 -10.58 5.95
C VAL A 124 15.36 -10.37 5.15
N TYR A 125 14.41 -9.65 5.74
CA TYR A 125 13.08 -9.43 5.17
C TYR A 125 12.83 -7.94 5.02
N THR A 126 12.27 -7.52 3.89
CA THR A 126 11.61 -6.23 3.79
C THR A 126 10.16 -6.37 4.24
N ILE A 127 9.73 -5.46 5.10
CA ILE A 127 8.39 -5.37 5.65
C ILE A 127 7.74 -4.12 5.04
N TYR A 128 6.67 -4.32 4.30
CA TYR A 128 5.85 -3.24 3.77
C TYR A 128 4.53 -3.18 4.51
N ASN A 129 4.15 -1.98 4.95
CA ASN A 129 2.83 -1.75 5.51
C ASN A 129 2.10 -0.64 4.77
N SER A 130 0.78 -0.82 4.66
CA SER A 130 -0.16 0.14 4.11
C SER A 130 -1.27 0.32 5.14
N ILE A 131 -1.26 1.43 5.85
CA ILE A 131 -2.20 1.70 6.94
C ILE A 131 -3.17 2.77 6.48
N LYS A 132 -4.45 2.38 6.39
CA LYS A 132 -5.54 3.25 5.99
C LYS A 132 -6.13 3.93 7.22
N MET A 133 -6.43 5.20 7.08
CA MET A 133 -6.87 6.07 8.14
C MET A 133 -8.25 6.68 7.83
N ASP A 134 -9.06 6.86 8.88
CA ASP A 134 -10.27 7.71 8.85
C ASP A 134 -9.87 9.14 9.20
N ASP A 135 -10.56 10.13 8.62
CA ASP A 135 -10.48 11.55 9.03
C ASP A 135 -9.06 12.04 9.32
N PHE A 136 -8.14 11.72 8.41
CA PHE A 136 -6.71 11.91 8.61
C PHE A 136 -6.37 13.41 8.68
N PRO A 137 -5.52 13.85 9.63
CA PRO A 137 -5.19 15.25 9.80
C PRO A 137 -4.56 15.87 8.56
N SER A 138 -4.85 17.15 8.33
CA SER A 138 -4.31 17.93 7.21
C SER A 138 -3.03 18.68 7.54
N ASP A 139 -2.51 18.59 8.76
CA ASP A 139 -1.26 19.23 9.17
C ASP A 139 -0.11 18.80 8.24
N GLU A 140 0.79 19.74 7.90
CA GLU A 140 1.94 19.48 7.03
C GLU A 140 2.90 18.46 7.65
N ASP A 141 3.23 18.66 8.92
CA ASP A 141 4.08 17.77 9.72
C ASP A 141 3.25 16.96 10.71
N LEU A 142 3.54 15.66 10.79
CA LEU A 142 2.86 14.73 11.68
C LEU A 142 3.86 14.02 12.61
N ALA A 143 3.54 14.02 13.90
CA ALA A 143 4.21 13.20 14.89
C ALA A 143 3.60 11.79 14.89
N LEU A 144 4.41 10.79 14.52
CA LEU A 144 4.02 9.39 14.40
C LEU A 144 4.64 8.55 15.51
N ALA A 145 3.80 7.93 16.32
CA ALA A 145 4.20 6.88 17.25
C ALA A 145 3.84 5.51 16.63
N ILE A 146 4.85 4.78 16.16
CA ILE A 146 4.69 3.51 15.44
C ILE A 146 5.12 2.36 16.34
N ARG A 147 4.24 1.37 16.53
CA ARG A 147 4.46 0.24 17.43
C ARG A 147 4.13 -1.10 16.78
N TYR A 148 5.14 -1.92 16.55
CA TYR A 148 4.98 -3.27 16.04
C TYR A 148 4.78 -4.25 17.20
N LYS A 149 3.52 -4.37 17.63
CA LYS A 149 3.15 -5.15 18.82
C LYS A 149 2.79 -6.61 18.57
N ASP A 150 2.38 -6.96 17.36
CA ASP A 150 1.91 -8.31 17.04
C ASP A 150 2.53 -8.77 15.71
N TRP A 151 2.88 -10.05 15.63
CA TRP A 151 3.14 -10.73 14.36
C TRP A 151 1.95 -11.65 14.11
N ASN A 152 1.28 -11.53 12.96
CA ASN A 152 0.06 -12.25 12.57
C ASN A 152 -1.27 -11.88 13.27
N VAL A 153 -1.37 -10.75 13.96
CA VAL A 153 -2.57 -10.27 14.72
C VAL A 153 -2.88 -11.11 15.98
N GLU A 154 -2.60 -12.41 15.97
CA GLU A 154 -2.91 -13.32 17.08
C GLU A 154 -1.78 -13.39 18.10
N THR A 155 -0.53 -13.22 17.65
CA THR A 155 0.63 -13.45 18.49
C THR A 155 1.27 -12.14 18.92
N PRO A 156 1.16 -11.75 20.21
CA PRO A 156 1.81 -10.55 20.71
C PRO A 156 3.34 -10.74 20.77
N ILE A 157 4.04 -9.63 20.61
CA ILE A 157 5.49 -9.52 20.70
C ILE A 157 5.82 -8.98 22.08
N ASP A 158 6.56 -9.77 22.87
CA ASP A 158 7.15 -9.27 24.11
C ASP A 158 8.17 -8.18 23.79
N LYS A 159 8.02 -7.01 24.41
CA LYS A 159 8.74 -5.77 24.09
C LYS A 159 8.65 -5.41 22.60
N PRO A 160 7.53 -4.79 22.18
CA PRO A 160 7.33 -4.32 20.81
C PRO A 160 8.45 -3.42 20.32
N TRP A 161 8.71 -3.43 19.01
CA TRP A 161 9.54 -2.41 18.40
C TRP A 161 8.74 -1.11 18.31
N GLU A 162 9.31 -0.03 18.81
CA GLU A 162 8.65 1.28 18.93
C GLU A 162 9.52 2.36 18.28
N PHE A 163 8.87 3.24 17.52
CA PHE A 163 9.52 4.33 16.80
C PHE A 163 8.73 5.62 17.00
N GLN A 164 9.48 6.71 17.17
CA GLN A 164 8.96 8.08 17.13
C GLN A 164 9.56 8.76 15.89
N VAL A 165 8.68 9.23 15.01
CA VAL A 165 9.03 9.79 13.71
C VAL A 165 8.22 11.06 13.49
N GLU A 166 8.89 12.14 13.13
CA GLU A 166 8.25 13.31 12.52
C GLU A 166 8.29 13.08 11.02
N ALA A 167 7.14 13.12 10.35
CA ALA A 167 7.03 12.91 8.92
C ALA A 167 6.18 14.01 8.27
N SER A 168 6.65 14.52 7.14
CA SER A 168 5.94 15.56 6.38
C SER A 168 5.09 14.95 5.28
N GLN A 169 3.91 15.53 5.06
CA GLN A 169 3.05 15.30 3.91
C GLN A 169 2.95 16.52 2.98
N GLU A 170 3.67 17.62 3.28
CA GLU A 170 3.60 18.91 2.58
C GLU A 170 3.68 18.76 1.06
N GLN A 171 4.78 18.18 0.55
CA GLN A 171 5.01 18.05 -0.89
C GLN A 171 3.90 17.26 -1.60
N LEU A 172 3.41 16.17 -0.99
CA LEU A 172 2.29 15.41 -1.55
C LEU A 172 0.98 16.18 -1.50
N GLN A 173 0.77 17.02 -0.47
CA GLN A 173 -0.39 17.89 -0.39
C GLN A 173 -0.37 19.01 -1.45
N GLU A 174 0.81 19.52 -1.80
CA GLU A 174 0.97 20.50 -2.88
C GLU A 174 0.73 19.86 -4.25
N ASP A 175 1.30 18.68 -4.48
CA ASP A 175 1.23 18.00 -5.78
C ASP A 175 -0.09 17.25 -6.01
N ARG A 176 -0.92 17.08 -4.97
CA ARG A 176 -2.21 16.40 -5.12
C ARG A 176 -3.18 17.18 -6.00
N LYS A 177 -4.05 16.44 -6.65
CA LYS A 177 -5.20 16.96 -7.39
C LYS A 177 -6.47 16.44 -6.77
N ILE A 178 -7.36 17.36 -6.43
CA ILE A 178 -8.68 17.04 -5.90
C ILE A 178 -9.70 17.39 -6.97
N PHE A 179 -10.48 16.39 -7.38
CA PHE A 179 -11.60 16.55 -8.29
C PHE A 179 -12.89 16.36 -7.49
N VAL A 180 -13.62 17.43 -7.23
CA VAL A 180 -14.90 17.38 -6.54
C VAL A 180 -15.96 16.83 -7.50
N ILE A 181 -16.71 15.82 -7.06
CA ILE A 181 -17.67 15.09 -7.89
C ILE A 181 -19.10 15.35 -7.43
N ASN A 182 -19.40 15.06 -6.15
CA ASN A 182 -20.72 15.17 -5.54
C ASN A 182 -21.85 14.60 -6.41
N LYS A 183 -21.67 13.37 -6.91
CA LYS A 183 -22.67 12.69 -7.75
C LYS A 183 -23.20 11.42 -7.12
N LYS A 184 -24.52 11.31 -7.14
CA LYS A 184 -25.25 10.12 -6.73
C LYS A 184 -25.26 9.08 -7.84
N VAL A 185 -25.05 7.82 -7.47
CA VAL A 185 -25.16 6.67 -8.37
C VAL A 185 -25.87 5.52 -7.65
N ASN A 186 -26.72 4.81 -8.37
CA ASN A 186 -27.49 3.70 -7.81
C ASN A 186 -26.60 2.46 -7.67
N HIS A 187 -26.55 1.89 -6.47
CA HIS A 187 -25.94 0.60 -6.20
C HIS A 187 -26.88 -0.56 -6.59
N VAL A 188 -26.32 -1.77 -6.74
CA VAL A 188 -27.02 -3.00 -7.13
C VAL A 188 -28.25 -3.30 -6.24
N ASN A 189 -28.26 -2.86 -4.98
CA ASN A 189 -29.35 -3.09 -4.03
C ASN A 189 -30.33 -1.89 -3.87
N GLN A 190 -30.43 -1.02 -4.88
CA GLN A 190 -31.24 0.22 -4.82
C GLN A 190 -30.78 1.26 -3.78
N GLN A 191 -29.66 0.98 -3.10
CA GLN A 191 -29.01 1.94 -2.22
C GLN A 191 -28.33 3.02 -3.07
N GLU A 192 -28.51 4.28 -2.71
CA GLU A 192 -27.81 5.38 -3.37
C GLU A 192 -26.45 5.57 -2.72
N ILE A 193 -25.40 5.68 -3.53
CA ILE A 193 -24.07 6.10 -3.06
C ILE A 193 -23.75 7.47 -3.64
N THR A 194 -23.09 8.32 -2.86
CA THR A 194 -22.57 9.61 -3.31
C THR A 194 -21.06 9.50 -3.51
N ILE A 195 -20.60 9.74 -4.73
CA ILE A 195 -19.17 9.90 -5.03
C ILE A 195 -18.81 11.34 -4.69
N ASP A 196 -17.96 11.52 -3.69
CA ASP A 196 -17.61 12.82 -3.13
C ASP A 196 -16.53 13.50 -3.96
N LYS A 197 -15.39 12.82 -4.06
CA LYS A 197 -14.18 13.36 -4.68
C LYS A 197 -13.27 12.26 -5.19
N VAL A 198 -12.40 12.63 -6.12
CA VAL A 198 -11.22 11.86 -6.50
C VAL A 198 -10.00 12.63 -6.06
N VAL A 199 -9.12 12.02 -5.28
CA VAL A 199 -7.82 12.58 -4.91
C VAL A 199 -6.75 11.82 -5.64
N SER A 200 -5.88 12.52 -6.36
CA SER A 200 -4.79 11.93 -7.12
C SER A 200 -3.48 12.58 -6.72
N THR A 201 -2.56 11.78 -6.21
CA THR A 201 -1.20 12.16 -5.87
C THR A 201 -0.23 11.53 -6.87
N PRO A 202 1.03 11.98 -6.89
CA PRO A 202 2.10 11.30 -7.64
C PRO A 202 2.20 9.80 -7.34
N ILE A 203 1.78 9.38 -6.15
CA ILE A 203 1.87 8.01 -5.64
C ILE A 203 0.65 7.18 -6.00
N SER A 204 -0.56 7.77 -6.03
CA SER A 204 -1.80 7.01 -6.20
C SER A 204 -3.00 7.85 -6.63
N THR A 205 -4.11 7.16 -6.89
CA THR A 205 -5.42 7.80 -6.97
C THR A 205 -6.42 7.07 -6.06
N THR A 206 -7.15 7.84 -5.27
CA THR A 206 -8.22 7.36 -4.38
C THR A 206 -9.55 8.04 -4.73
N ILE A 207 -10.59 7.23 -4.82
CA ILE A 207 -11.99 7.66 -4.97
C ILE A 207 -12.66 7.55 -3.61
N TYR A 208 -13.24 8.64 -3.16
CA TYR A 208 -13.99 8.73 -1.92
C TYR A 208 -15.48 8.76 -2.22
N PHE A 209 -16.23 7.94 -1.49
CA PHE A 209 -17.67 7.87 -1.62
C PHE A 209 -18.31 7.44 -0.30
N HIS A 210 -19.59 7.77 -0.14
CA HIS A 210 -20.36 7.41 1.03
C HIS A 210 -21.79 7.00 0.68
N ALA A 211 -22.49 6.46 1.68
CA ALA A 211 -23.92 6.21 1.64
C ALA A 211 -24.55 6.48 3.02
N ASP A 212 -25.85 6.75 3.03
CA ASP A 212 -26.59 7.03 4.27
C ASP A 212 -26.69 5.81 5.20
N GLN A 213 -26.57 4.61 4.63
CA GLN A 213 -26.63 3.33 5.34
C GLN A 213 -25.36 2.52 5.09
N SER A 214 -25.04 1.62 6.01
CA SER A 214 -23.87 0.74 5.86
C SER A 214 -23.96 -0.06 4.56
N ILE A 215 -22.90 -0.05 3.76
CA ILE A 215 -22.81 -0.86 2.55
C ILE A 215 -22.23 -2.22 2.97
N VAL A 216 -22.97 -3.31 2.73
CA VAL A 216 -22.51 -4.67 3.03
C VAL A 216 -22.25 -5.44 1.73
N ASN A 217 -21.10 -6.10 1.66
CA ASN A 217 -20.73 -7.18 0.74
C ASN A 217 -20.61 -6.93 -0.78
N ASP A 218 -20.92 -5.76 -1.35
CA ASP A 218 -20.70 -5.54 -2.80
C ASP A 218 -20.46 -4.05 -3.18
N ALA A 219 -19.65 -3.29 -2.43
CA ALA A 219 -19.40 -1.88 -2.74
C ALA A 219 -19.13 -1.61 -4.23
N VAL A 220 -19.65 -0.49 -4.77
CA VAL A 220 -19.45 -0.13 -6.19
C VAL A 220 -17.96 -0.08 -6.50
N TYR A 221 -17.57 -0.72 -7.60
CA TYR A 221 -16.21 -0.67 -8.12
C TYR A 221 -16.08 0.49 -9.09
N PHE A 222 -14.85 0.89 -9.38
CA PHE A 222 -14.61 2.03 -10.25
C PHE A 222 -13.56 1.72 -11.31
N LYS A 223 -13.71 2.40 -12.45
CA LYS A 223 -12.70 2.49 -13.49
C LYS A 223 -12.51 3.96 -13.86
N ILE A 224 -11.27 4.39 -14.02
CA ILE A 224 -10.96 5.68 -14.65
C ILE A 224 -10.46 5.42 -16.07
N GLN A 225 -10.89 6.23 -17.03
CA GLN A 225 -10.45 6.18 -18.42
C GLN A 225 -9.94 7.54 -18.88
N SER A 226 -8.76 7.59 -19.50
CA SER A 226 -8.20 8.78 -20.13
C SER A 226 -8.90 9.11 -21.45
N LYS A 227 -8.65 10.31 -21.98
CA LYS A 227 -9.14 10.69 -23.31
C LYS A 227 -8.54 9.80 -24.41
N ALA A 228 -7.30 9.35 -24.22
CA ALA A 228 -6.59 8.45 -25.14
C ALA A 228 -7.09 7.00 -25.10
N GLY A 229 -8.01 6.67 -24.18
CA GLY A 229 -8.63 5.36 -24.08
C GLY A 229 -7.96 4.39 -23.10
N GLN A 230 -6.81 4.77 -22.51
CA GLN A 230 -6.19 4.01 -21.42
C GLN A 230 -7.12 3.96 -20.20
N SER A 231 -7.20 2.80 -19.54
CA SER A 231 -8.10 2.61 -18.41
C SER A 231 -7.44 1.92 -17.23
N TRP A 232 -7.86 2.30 -16.03
CA TRP A 232 -7.39 1.75 -14.76
C TRP A 232 -8.58 1.28 -13.94
N ASN A 233 -8.59 -0.01 -13.60
CA ASN A 233 -9.57 -0.58 -12.68
C ASN A 233 -9.09 -0.39 -11.24
N PHE A 234 -9.99 0.01 -10.37
CA PHE A 234 -9.68 0.20 -8.97
C PHE A 234 -9.83 -1.11 -8.21
N ALA A 235 -9.04 -1.25 -7.15
CA ALA A 235 -9.14 -2.40 -6.25
C ALA A 235 -10.47 -2.40 -5.48
N THR A 236 -10.74 -3.50 -4.79
CA THR A 236 -11.91 -3.63 -3.92
C THR A 236 -11.95 -2.47 -2.92
N PRO A 237 -13.08 -1.72 -2.86
CA PRO A 237 -13.22 -0.64 -1.90
C PRO A 237 -13.04 -1.11 -0.46
N TYR A 238 -12.66 -0.19 0.41
CA TYR A 238 -12.45 -0.45 1.83
C TYR A 238 -13.19 0.59 2.68
N PRO A 239 -13.73 0.19 3.83
CA PRO A 239 -14.40 1.12 4.72
C PRO A 239 -13.37 2.11 5.29
N LEU A 240 -13.81 3.36 5.40
CA LEU A 240 -13.08 4.45 6.03
C LEU A 240 -13.61 4.77 7.42
N ASN A 241 -14.67 4.11 7.87
CA ASN A 241 -15.21 4.28 9.21
C ASN A 241 -15.84 2.97 9.72
N LYS A 242 -16.09 2.90 11.03
CA LYS A 242 -16.64 1.69 11.66
C LYS A 242 -18.08 1.42 11.26
N GLU A 243 -18.83 2.46 10.91
CA GLU A 243 -20.23 2.38 10.51
C GLU A 243 -20.41 1.82 9.10
N GLY A 244 -19.33 1.68 8.31
CA GLY A 244 -19.40 1.16 6.94
C GLY A 244 -20.15 2.08 5.97
N THR A 245 -20.22 3.38 6.29
CA THR A 245 -20.91 4.39 5.48
C THR A 245 -19.97 5.22 4.61
N LYS A 246 -18.69 5.30 4.95
CA LYS A 246 -17.64 5.98 4.17
C LYS A 246 -16.66 4.97 3.61
N TRP A 247 -16.23 5.17 2.38
CA TRP A 247 -15.40 4.21 1.65
C TRP A 247 -14.34 4.90 0.80
N GLY A 248 -13.21 4.21 0.68
CA GLY A 248 -12.14 4.53 -0.25
C GLY A 248 -11.98 3.41 -1.27
N SER A 249 -11.74 3.76 -2.52
CA SER A 249 -11.27 2.82 -3.54
C SER A 249 -10.00 3.39 -4.16
N ARG A 250 -8.91 2.63 -4.12
CA ARG A 250 -7.57 3.13 -4.43
C ARG A 250 -6.91 2.31 -5.51
N VAL A 251 -6.11 2.98 -6.33
CA VAL A 251 -5.14 2.37 -7.24
C VAL A 251 -3.80 3.07 -7.08
N ASP A 252 -2.76 2.28 -6.86
CA ASP A 252 -1.40 2.79 -6.72
C ASP A 252 -0.78 3.10 -8.09
N ALA A 253 0.25 3.94 -8.08
CA ALA A 253 1.00 4.39 -9.24
C ALA A 253 0.16 5.08 -10.33
N LEU A 254 -0.99 5.66 -10.01
CA LEU A 254 -1.81 6.45 -10.95
C LEU A 254 -1.85 7.91 -10.52
N TYR A 255 -1.18 8.77 -11.27
CA TYR A 255 -1.30 10.22 -11.12
C TYR A 255 -2.06 10.81 -12.32
N LEU A 256 -3.18 11.50 -12.04
CA LEU A 256 -4.06 12.05 -13.06
C LEU A 256 -3.50 13.39 -13.59
N THR A 257 -2.63 13.33 -14.57
CA THR A 257 -1.95 14.50 -15.15
C THR A 257 -2.70 15.19 -16.29
N GLU A 258 -3.55 14.47 -17.00
CA GLU A 258 -4.32 15.01 -18.13
C GLU A 258 -5.45 15.94 -17.69
N LYS A 259 -5.92 16.78 -18.62
CA LYS A 259 -7.02 17.73 -18.37
C LYS A 259 -8.39 17.06 -18.19
N LYS A 260 -8.58 15.85 -18.73
CA LYS A 260 -9.90 15.21 -18.83
C LYS A 260 -9.79 13.71 -18.69
N TYR A 261 -10.52 13.16 -17.72
CA TYR A 261 -10.76 11.73 -17.58
C TYR A 261 -12.26 11.46 -17.43
N THR A 262 -12.62 10.19 -17.50
CA THR A 262 -13.97 9.71 -17.21
C THR A 262 -13.90 8.69 -16.08
N LEU A 263 -14.56 8.98 -14.96
CA LEU A 263 -14.81 8.06 -13.87
C LEU A 263 -16.07 7.25 -14.19
N ILE A 264 -15.97 5.92 -14.14
CA ILE A 264 -17.03 5.00 -14.52
C ILE A 264 -17.31 4.08 -13.33
N PRO A 265 -18.49 4.20 -12.70
CA PRO A 265 -18.97 3.23 -11.73
C PRO A 265 -19.26 1.89 -12.42
N VAL A 266 -18.74 0.80 -11.86
CA VAL A 266 -18.86 -0.55 -12.42
C VAL A 266 -19.22 -1.57 -11.33
N LYS A 267 -19.80 -2.70 -11.75
CA LYS A 267 -19.96 -3.88 -10.89
C LYS A 267 -18.65 -4.65 -10.81
N LYS A 268 -18.60 -5.65 -9.94
CA LYS A 268 -17.46 -6.56 -9.78
C LYS A 268 -17.04 -7.27 -11.08
N ASP A 269 -18.00 -7.55 -11.97
CA ASP A 269 -17.75 -8.16 -13.29
C ASP A 269 -17.28 -7.15 -14.36
N GLY A 270 -17.17 -5.86 -14.00
CA GLY A 270 -16.75 -4.78 -14.89
C GLY A 270 -17.86 -4.14 -15.72
N SER A 271 -19.11 -4.63 -15.63
CA SER A 271 -20.25 -4.01 -16.29
C SER A 271 -20.56 -2.63 -15.70
N LYS A 272 -21.00 -1.68 -16.54
CA LYS A 272 -21.29 -0.31 -16.10
C LYS A 272 -22.53 -0.26 -15.22
N VAL A 273 -22.45 0.51 -14.15
CA VAL A 273 -23.57 0.79 -13.24
C VAL A 273 -24.24 2.11 -13.57
N ALA A 274 -23.48 3.09 -14.03
CA ALA A 274 -23.98 4.41 -14.43
C ALA A 274 -23.15 4.99 -15.58
N ASP A 275 -23.63 6.11 -16.11
CA ASP A 275 -22.89 6.88 -17.11
C ASP A 275 -21.56 7.41 -16.55
N GLY A 276 -20.60 7.57 -17.45
CA GLY A 276 -19.29 8.08 -17.13
C GLY A 276 -19.35 9.54 -16.64
N ILE A 277 -18.73 9.80 -15.50
CA ILE A 277 -18.60 11.12 -14.90
C ILE A 277 -17.31 11.75 -15.41
N LYS A 278 -17.42 12.86 -16.15
CA LYS A 278 -16.24 13.62 -16.60
C LYS A 278 -15.58 14.27 -15.40
N ILE A 279 -14.32 13.95 -15.16
CA ILE A 279 -13.47 14.64 -14.18
C ILE A 279 -12.51 15.55 -14.93
N LYS A 280 -12.44 16.81 -14.52
CA LYS A 280 -11.64 17.85 -15.18
C LYS A 280 -10.87 18.61 -14.12
N LYS A 281 -9.62 18.94 -14.43
CA LYS A 281 -8.87 19.92 -13.64
C LYS A 281 -9.50 21.28 -13.92
N GLU A 282 -9.89 22.00 -12.87
CA GLU A 282 -10.25 23.43 -12.97
C GLU A 282 -9.06 24.25 -13.48
#